data_AF-T0NM83-F1
#
_entry.id   AF-T0NM83-F1
#
_cell.length_a   1.000
_cell.length_b   1.000
_cell.length_c   1.000
_cell.angle_alpha   90.00
_cell.angle_beta   90.00
_cell.angle_gamma   90.00
#
_symmetry.space_group_name_H-M   'P 1'
#
loop_
_entity.id
_entity.type
_entity.pdbx_description
1 polymer ?
#
loop_
_entity_poly.entity_id
_entity_poly.type
_entity_poly.pdbx_seq_one_letter_code
_entity_poly.pdbx_strand_id
1 'polypeptide(L)' 'MATDPVCGMKGKKEIESEYNGKKYYFCREGCKAEFEKNPIKYIR' A
#
# COMPACT_ATOMS: atom_id res chain seq x y z
N MET A 1 9.90 7.92 -4.52
CA MET A 1 9.17 6.83 -5.21
C MET A 1 8.47 6.03 -4.13
N ALA A 2 7.15 5.88 -4.21
CA ALA A 2 6.45 5.07 -3.23
C ALA A 2 6.45 3.61 -3.68
N THR A 3 6.92 2.74 -2.81
CA THR A 3 7.00 1.31 -3.04
C THR A 3 5.82 0.65 -2.37
N ASP A 4 5.15 -0.24 -3.09
CA ASP A 4 4.06 -1.05 -2.60
C ASP A 4 4.57 -1.91 -1.43
N PRO A 5 4.04 -1.75 -0.22
CA PRO A 5 4.54 -2.45 0.97
C PRO A 5 4.12 -3.93 1.00
N VAL A 6 3.20 -4.35 0.12
CA VAL A 6 2.73 -5.74 0.00
C VAL A 6 3.63 -6.54 -0.93
N CYS A 7 3.94 -6.01 -2.11
CA CYS A 7 4.68 -6.74 -3.16
C CYS A 7 6.06 -6.16 -3.49
N GLY A 8 6.42 -4.98 -2.97
CA GLY A 8 7.70 -4.32 -3.25
C GLY A 8 7.79 -3.68 -4.65
N MET A 9 6.70 -3.68 -5.43
CA MET A 9 6.66 -3.03 -6.74
C MET A 9 6.46 -1.52 -6.63
N LYS A 10 6.65 -0.80 -7.74
CA LYS A 10 6.39 0.64 -7.80
C LYS A 10 4.89 0.89 -7.63
N GLY A 11 4.53 1.59 -6.56
CA GLY A 11 3.15 2.00 -6.29
C GLY A 11 2.67 3.01 -7.34
N LYS A 12 1.39 2.93 -7.70
CA LYS A 12 0.72 3.89 -8.57
C LYS A 12 0.00 4.93 -7.71
N LYS A 13 0.06 6.20 -8.11
CA LYS A 13 -0.69 7.28 -7.45
C LYS A 13 -2.21 7.07 -7.52
N GLU A 14 -2.69 6.38 -8.55
CA GLU A 14 -4.11 6.04 -8.71
C GLU A 14 -4.59 5.06 -7.62
N ILE A 15 -3.69 4.25 -7.06
CA ILE A 15 -4.02 3.24 -6.07
C ILE A 15 -3.27 3.58 -4.78
N GLU A 16 -3.77 4.58 -4.07
CA GLU A 16 -3.26 4.97 -2.76
C GLU A 16 -4.23 4.58 -1.63
N SER A 17 -3.68 4.39 -0.42
CA SER A 17 -4.46 4.24 0.80
C SER A 17 -3.77 4.98 1.94
N GLU A 18 -4.56 5.66 2.76
CA GLU A 18 -4.06 6.41 3.90
C GLU A 18 -4.21 5.57 5.16
N TYR A 19 -3.10 5.30 5.84
CA TYR A 19 -3.09 4.57 7.09
C TYR A 19 -2.23 5.30 8.12
N ASN A 20 -2.83 5.60 9.27
CA ASN A 20 -2.16 6.27 10.39
C ASN A 20 -1.46 7.60 9.99
N GLY A 21 -2.15 8.40 9.16
CA GLY A 21 -1.64 9.67 8.64
C GLY A 21 -0.53 9.55 7.58
N LYS A 22 -0.20 8.33 7.13
CA LYS A 22 0.75 8.08 6.05
C LYS A 22 0.02 7.57 4.81
N LYS A 23 0.38 8.13 3.65
CA LYS A 23 -0.11 7.66 2.35
C LYS A 23 0.78 6.54 1.82
N TYR A 24 0.16 5.40 1.54
CA TYR A 24 0.76 4.23 0.93
C TYR A 24 0.26 4.10 -0.50
N TYR A 25 1.14 3.65 -1.40
CA TYR A 25 0.84 3.54 -2.82
C TYR A 25 1.04 2.10 -3.25
N PHE A 26 0.09 1.58 -4.02
CA PHE A 26 0.01 0.18 -4.39
C PHE A 26 0.12 0.00 -5.90
N CYS A 27 0.66 -1.13 -6.34
CA CYS A 27 0.82 -1.42 -7.76
C CYS A 27 -0.52 -1.85 -8.41
N ARG A 28 -1.43 -2.41 -7.59
CA ARG A 28 -2.72 -2.97 -7.98
C ARG A 28 -3.73 -2.92 -6.82
N GLU A 29 -5.02 -2.96 -7.14
CA GLU A 29 -6.09 -2.94 -6.13
C GLU A 29 -6.02 -4.14 -5.18
N GLY A 30 -5.58 -5.31 -5.65
CA GLY A 30 -5.38 -6.48 -4.79
C GLY A 30 -4.36 -6.24 -3.66
N CYS A 31 -3.29 -5.48 -3.93
CA CYS A 31 -2.30 -5.11 -2.91
C CYS A 31 -2.89 -4.10 -1.93
N LYS A 32 -3.68 -3.14 -2.41
CA LYS A 32 -4.43 -2.22 -1.54
C LYS A 32 -5.37 -2.99 -0.61
N ALA A 33 -6.19 -3.91 -1.14
CA ALA A 33 -7.13 -4.68 -0.35
C ALA A 33 -6.43 -5.58 0.69
N GLU A 34 -5.30 -6.19 0.33
CA GLU A 34 -4.51 -7.00 1.26
C GLU A 34 -3.86 -6.14 2.35
N PHE A 35 -3.37 -4.95 1.99
CA PHE A 35 -2.90 -3.96 2.93
C PHE A 35 -4.01 -3.47 3.86
N GLU A 36 -5.20 -3.18 3.37
CA GLU A 36 -6.33 -2.75 4.20
C GLU A 36 -6.81 -3.84 5.15
N LYS A 37 -6.71 -5.12 4.75
CA LYS A 37 -7.01 -6.25 5.63
C LYS A 37 -6.02 -6.39 6.79
N ASN A 38 -4.72 -6.17 6.55
CA ASN A 38 -3.68 -6.35 7.56
C ASN A 38 -2.57 -5.30 7.45
N PRO A 39 -2.87 -4.01 7.65
CA PRO A 39 -1.91 -2.93 7.37
C PRO A 39 -0.69 -3.05 8.27
N ILE A 40 -0.92 -3.39 9.54
CA ILE A 40 0.09 -3.61 10.59
C ILE A 40 1.20 -4.58 10.17
N LYS A 41 0.89 -5.56 9.31
CA LYS A 41 1.88 -6.55 8.82
C LYS A 41 2.85 -5.94 7.80
N TYR A 42 2.40 -4.92 7.07
CA TYR A 42 3.13 -4.28 5.97
C TYR A 42 3.74 -2.92 6.38
N ILE A 43 3.17 -2.28 7.39
CA ILE A 43 3.71 -1.07 8.03
C ILE A 43 4.54 -1.46 9.26
N ARG A 44 5.75 -1.94 9.01
CA ARG A 44 6.74 -2.18 10.07
C ARG A 44 7.60 -0.95 10.33
#